data_AF-A0A1U7TST5-F1
#
_entry.id   AF-A0A1U7TST5-F1
#
_cell.length_a   1.000
_cell.length_b   1.000
_cell.length_c   1.000
_cell.angle_alpha   90.00
_cell.angle_beta   90.00
_cell.angle_gamma   90.00
#
_symmetry.space_group_name_H-M   'P 1'
#
loop_
_entity.id
_entity.type
_entity.pdbx_description
1 polymer ?
#
loop_
_entity_poly.entity_id
_entity_poly.type
_entity_poly.pdbx_seq_one_letter_code
_entity_poly.pdbx_strand_id
1 'polypeptide(L)'
;LRAASASFRASDKPMRTPSRSMPPLDQPSCKALYDFEPENDGELGFREGDVITLTNQIDENWYEGMLDGQSGFFPLSYVEVLVPLPQ
;
A
#
# COMPACT_ATOMS: atom_id res chain seq x y z
N LEU A 1 6.65 38.18 10.53
CA LEU A 1 5.53 37.75 9.68
C LEU A 1 5.27 36.27 9.97
N ARG A 2 4.14 35.93 10.58
CA ARG A 2 3.74 34.53 10.82
C ARG A 2 2.85 34.11 9.65
N ALA A 3 3.33 33.19 8.84
CA ALA A 3 2.57 32.46 7.82
C ALA A 3 2.93 30.99 8.03
N ALA A 4 2.04 30.00 7.96
CA ALA A 4 0.61 29.97 7.72
C ALA A 4 0.05 28.76 8.49
N SER A 5 -1.19 28.84 8.94
CA SER A 5 -1.93 27.69 9.46
C SER A 5 -2.11 26.67 8.34
N ALA A 6 -1.59 25.46 8.50
CA ALA A 6 -2.01 24.32 7.69
C ALA A 6 -3.00 23.50 8.53
N SER A 7 -4.28 23.86 8.43
CA SER A 7 -5.37 22.95 8.79
C SER A 7 -5.97 22.45 7.50
N PHE A 8 -5.55 21.27 7.07
CA PHE A 8 -6.32 20.46 6.13
C PHE A 8 -6.62 19.14 6.83
N ARG A 9 -7.82 19.07 7.43
CA ARG A 9 -8.45 17.77 7.70
C ARG A 9 -8.81 17.20 6.33
N ALA A 10 -8.00 16.30 5.80
CA ALA A 10 -8.37 15.55 4.61
C ALA A 10 -9.37 14.44 4.97
N SER A 11 -10.56 14.84 5.42
CA SER A 11 -11.75 14.00 5.37
C SER A 11 -12.50 14.36 4.10
N ASP A 12 -12.01 13.89 2.95
CA ASP A 12 -12.78 13.76 1.71
C ASP A 12 -12.12 12.65 0.90
N LYS A 13 -12.69 11.43 0.95
CA LYS A 13 -12.25 10.30 0.10
C LYS A 13 -12.66 10.66 -1.33
N PRO A 14 -11.75 11.01 -2.24
CA PRO A 14 -12.12 10.99 -3.64
C PRO A 14 -12.25 9.52 -4.03
N MET A 15 -13.40 9.18 -4.60
CA MET A 15 -13.70 7.89 -5.19
C MET A 15 -12.61 7.53 -6.22
N ARG A 16 -11.59 6.77 -5.82
CA ARG A 16 -10.75 6.02 -6.75
C ARG A 16 -11.47 4.72 -7.07
N THR A 17 -12.52 4.82 -7.88
CA THR A 17 -12.87 3.72 -8.77
C THR A 17 -12.15 3.97 -10.09
N PRO A 18 -11.22 3.09 -10.44
CA PRO A 18 -11.39 2.42 -11.71
C PRO A 18 -11.38 0.92 -11.45
N SER A 19 -12.45 0.24 -11.90
CA SER A 19 -12.48 -1.16 -12.31
C SER A 19 -11.15 -1.91 -12.14
N ARG A 20 -10.82 -2.35 -10.92
CA ARG A 20 -9.68 -3.22 -10.69
C ARG A 20 -10.12 -4.59 -11.15
N SER A 21 -9.86 -4.88 -12.42
CA SER A 21 -9.68 -6.26 -12.88
C SER A 21 -8.90 -6.97 -11.78
N MET A 22 -9.55 -7.92 -11.12
CA MET A 22 -8.88 -8.74 -10.11
C MET A 22 -7.55 -9.17 -10.73
N PRO A 23 -6.42 -9.06 -9.99
CA PRO A 23 -5.19 -9.66 -10.47
C PRO A 23 -5.51 -11.09 -10.93
N PRO A 24 -4.88 -11.60 -12.00
CA PRO A 24 -4.93 -13.03 -12.29
C PRO A 24 -4.78 -13.78 -10.97
N LEU A 25 -5.62 -14.79 -10.72
CA LEU A 25 -5.75 -15.44 -9.40
C LEU A 25 -4.40 -15.97 -8.83
N ASP A 26 -3.38 -16.05 -9.68
CA ASP A 26 -2.03 -16.53 -9.38
C ASP A 26 -0.99 -15.41 -9.21
N GLN A 27 -1.34 -14.12 -9.30
CA GLN A 27 -0.38 -13.02 -9.12
C GLN A 27 -0.12 -12.76 -7.63
N PRO A 28 1.15 -12.81 -7.18
CA PRO A 28 1.52 -12.50 -5.79
C PRO A 28 0.96 -11.16 -5.34
N SER A 29 0.18 -11.17 -4.27
CA SER A 29 -0.55 -9.99 -3.80
C SER A 29 -0.95 -10.12 -2.33
N CYS A 30 -1.17 -8.97 -1.72
CA CYS A 30 -1.73 -8.84 -0.38
C CYS A 30 -2.83 -7.78 -0.35
N LYS A 31 -3.67 -7.83 0.68
CA LYS A 31 -4.67 -6.82 0.99
C LYS A 31 -4.25 -6.06 2.23
N ALA A 32 -4.29 -4.73 2.18
CA ALA A 32 -4.05 -3.89 3.34
C ALA A 32 -5.16 -4.08 4.39
N LEU A 33 -4.74 -4.39 5.62
CA LEU A 33 -5.62 -4.51 6.79
C LEU A 33 -5.81 -3.18 7.52
N TYR A 34 -4.86 -2.25 7.37
CA TYR A 34 -4.88 -0.93 7.97
C TYR A 34 -4.29 0.09 6.99
N ASP A 35 -4.55 1.38 7.24
CA ASP A 35 -3.83 2.46 6.55
C ASP A 35 -2.35 2.46 6.96
N PHE A 36 -1.46 2.75 6.02
CA PHE A 36 -0.03 2.94 6.28
C PHE A 36 0.44 4.25 5.66
N GLU A 37 0.85 5.19 6.51
CA GLU A 37 1.44 6.47 6.11
C GLU A 37 2.97 6.32 6.10
N PRO A 38 3.63 6.54 4.95
CA PRO A 38 5.08 6.40 4.85
C PRO A 38 5.77 7.56 5.59
N GLU A 39 6.75 7.23 6.42
CA GLU A 39 7.59 8.16 7.16
C GLU A 39 8.98 8.32 6.53
N ASN A 40 9.44 7.33 5.76
CA ASN A 40 10.76 7.31 5.13
C ASN A 40 10.68 7.18 3.60
N ASP A 41 11.70 7.70 2.91
CA ASP A 41 11.86 7.50 1.48
C ASP A 41 11.95 6.00 1.14
N GLY A 42 11.20 5.58 0.13
CA GLY A 42 11.13 4.18 -0.32
C GLY A 42 10.02 3.36 0.32
N GLU A 43 9.30 3.90 1.31
CA GLU A 43 8.11 3.25 1.86
C GLU A 43 6.89 3.44 0.94
N LEU A 44 6.06 2.39 0.83
CA LEU A 44 4.84 2.43 0.04
C LEU A 44 3.62 2.74 0.91
N GLY A 45 3.05 3.93 0.75
CA GLY A 45 1.79 4.29 1.41
C GLY A 45 0.56 3.66 0.75
N PHE A 46 -0.41 3.22 1.57
CA PHE A 46 -1.67 2.61 1.13
C PHE A 46 -2.79 2.78 2.14
N ARG A 47 -4.02 2.43 1.74
CA ARG A 47 -5.21 2.46 2.59
C ARG A 47 -5.75 1.07 2.87
N GLU A 48 -6.46 0.91 3.98
CA GLU A 48 -7.21 -0.30 4.31
C GLU A 48 -8.08 -0.73 3.11
N GLY A 49 -7.95 -2.01 2.74
CA GLY A 49 -8.67 -2.61 1.62
C GLY A 49 -7.96 -2.50 0.26
N ASP A 50 -6.87 -1.74 0.14
CA ASP A 50 -6.07 -1.74 -1.08
C ASP A 50 -5.45 -3.12 -1.33
N VAL A 51 -5.42 -3.56 -2.59
CA VAL A 51 -4.69 -4.77 -3.00
C VAL A 51 -3.35 -4.36 -3.59
N ILE A 52 -2.27 -4.83 -3.01
CA ILE A 52 -0.90 -4.48 -3.39
C ILE A 52 -0.30 -5.69 -4.09
N THR A 53 0.34 -5.48 -5.24
CA THR A 53 1.09 -6.53 -5.91
C THR A 53 2.39 -6.74 -5.16
N LEU A 54 2.65 -7.96 -4.67
CA LEU A 54 3.91 -8.29 -4.02
C LEU A 54 4.97 -8.49 -5.10
N THR A 55 6.13 -7.86 -4.91
CA THR A 55 7.27 -7.96 -5.86
C THR A 55 8.48 -8.64 -5.24
N ASN A 56 8.71 -8.47 -3.93
CA ASN A 56 9.83 -9.10 -3.24
C ASN A 56 9.58 -9.18 -1.71
N GLN A 57 10.23 -10.12 -1.04
CA GLN A 57 10.34 -10.15 0.42
C GLN A 57 11.70 -9.61 0.83
N ILE A 58 11.71 -8.53 1.60
CA ILE A 58 12.96 -7.93 2.08
C ILE A 58 13.50 -8.75 3.26
N ASP A 59 12.62 -9.05 4.22
CA ASP A 59 12.91 -9.87 5.39
C ASP A 59 11.62 -10.44 6.04
N GLU A 60 11.69 -10.92 7.28
CA GLU A 60 10.55 -11.51 8.01
C GLU A 60 9.48 -10.48 8.40
N ASN A 61 9.77 -9.18 8.30
CA ASN A 61 8.93 -8.08 8.73
C ASN A 61 8.52 -7.14 7.59
N TRP A 62 9.23 -7.14 6.46
CA TRP A 62 9.01 -6.22 5.34
C TRP A 62 8.82 -6.92 3.99
N TYR A 63 7.78 -6.49 3.27
CA TYR A 63 7.58 -6.77 1.85
C TYR A 63 7.90 -5.55 1.02
N GLU A 64 8.29 -5.77 -0.22
CA GLU A 64 8.24 -4.78 -1.30
C GLU A 64 7.04 -5.10 -2.19
N GLY A 65 6.32 -4.06 -2.62
CA GLY A 65 5.24 -4.21 -3.55
C GLY A 65 4.99 -2.98 -4.41
N MET A 66 3.94 -3.07 -5.20
CA MET A 66 3.55 -2.05 -6.17
C MET A 66 2.07 -1.71 -6.05
N LEU A 67 1.77 -0.42 -5.98
CA LEU A 67 0.41 0.13 -5.94
C LEU A 67 0.33 1.38 -6.81
N ASP A 68 -0.62 1.41 -7.76
CA ASP A 68 -0.85 2.55 -8.67
C ASP A 68 0.42 3.04 -9.39
N GLY A 69 1.32 2.11 -9.76
CA GLY A 69 2.58 2.41 -10.43
C GLY A 69 3.70 2.93 -9.52
N GLN A 70 3.46 3.00 -8.20
CA GLN A 70 4.47 3.32 -7.20
C GLN A 70 4.96 2.03 -6.54
N SER A 71 6.26 1.93 -6.30
CA SER A 71 6.87 0.81 -5.60
C SER A 71 7.49 1.27 -4.29
N GLY A 72 7.50 0.38 -3.31
CA GLY A 72 8.16 0.62 -2.04
C GLY A 72 7.95 -0.52 -1.06
N PHE A 73 8.57 -0.39 0.10
CA PHE A 73 8.49 -1.39 1.17
C PHE A 73 7.43 -1.02 2.22
N PHE A 74 6.87 -2.05 2.85
CA PHE A 74 5.88 -1.90 3.90
C PHE A 74 5.86 -3.09 4.87
N PRO A 75 5.37 -2.89 6.11
CA PRO A 75 5.39 -3.93 7.12
C PRO A 75 4.37 -5.04 6.85
N LEU A 76 4.80 -6.30 7.02
CA LEU A 76 3.94 -7.49 6.90
C LEU A 76 2.74 -7.44 7.85
N SER A 77 2.88 -6.85 9.03
CA SER A 77 1.83 -6.77 10.05
C SER A 77 0.63 -5.90 9.64
N TYR A 78 0.76 -5.13 8.55
CA TYR A 78 -0.31 -4.27 8.03
C TYR A 78 -1.10 -4.90 6.89
N VAL A 79 -0.74 -6.11 6.46
CA VAL A 79 -1.33 -6.76 5.29
C VAL A 79 -1.70 -8.21 5.54
N GLU A 80 -2.65 -8.69 4.76
CA GLU A 80 -3.01 -10.10 4.63
C GLU A 80 -2.55 -10.59 3.27
N VAL A 81 -1.63 -11.55 3.23
CA VAL A 81 -1.17 -12.15 1.97
C VAL A 81 -2.33 -12.95 1.36
N LEU A 82 -2.71 -12.60 0.13
CA LEU A 82 -3.73 -13.30 -0.64
C LEU A 82 -3.12 -14.38 -1.50
N VAL A 83 -2.02 -14.04 -2.19
CA VAL A 83 -1.22 -14.93 -3.01
C VAL A 83 0.25 -14.71 -2.60
N PRO A 84 0.94 -15.72 -2.06
CA PRO A 84 2.32 -15.55 -1.62
C PRO A 84 3.27 -15.34 -2.81
N LEU A 85 4.45 -14.79 -2.53
CA LEU A 85 5.55 -14.81 -3.49
C LEU A 85 5.95 -16.27 -3.80
N PRO A 86 6.33 -16.58 -5.05
CA PRO A 86 6.90 -17.88 -5.38
C PRO A 86 8.21 -18.10 -4.60
N GLN A 87 8.47 -19.35 -4.19
CA GLN A 87 9.71 -19.74 -3.52
C GLN A 87 10.88 -19.91 -4.48
#